data_AF-A0A914JWI2-F1
#
_entry.id   AF-A0A914JWI2-F1
#
_cell.length_a   1.000
_cell.length_b   1.000
_cell.length_c   1.000
_cell.angle_alpha   90.00
_cell.angle_beta   90.00
_cell.angle_gamma   90.00
#
_symmetry.space_group_name_H-M   'P 1'
#
loop_
_entity.id
_entity.type
_entity.pdbx_description
1 polymer ?
#
loop_
_entity_poly.entity_id
_entity_poly.type
_entity_poly.pdbx_seq_one_letter_code
_entity_poly.pdbx_strand_id
1 'polypeptide(L)'
;MLSKSCADDMIRAVENMAATGFYASACKLDHLEPDKVAGCFDAHTASLQWAASLFDAWGKPPAGIASSGPFFFMGDYDQCLAVKIPSLYPNNATKEYGFEPTQYCRADIRAQDPMKDRTIPLTYGICMPQTCHAQDLNAFLDFWVDEALNPVGNLFGKGTVNLTCFKADEI
;
A
#
# COMPACT_ATOMS: atom_id res chain seq x y z
N MET A 1 18.84 1.89 -0.76
CA MET A 1 18.58 2.99 0.20
C MET A 1 17.33 3.67 -0.32
N LEU A 2 16.23 3.68 0.46
CA LEU A 2 15.02 4.39 0.06
C LEU A 2 15.33 5.87 -0.17
N SER A 3 14.85 6.44 -1.27
CA SER A 3 14.71 7.89 -1.44
C SER A 3 13.91 8.44 -0.25
N LYS A 4 14.45 9.48 0.40
CA LYS A 4 13.84 10.11 1.58
C LYS A 4 12.37 10.50 1.33
N SER A 5 12.09 11.03 0.14
CA SER A 5 10.73 11.42 -0.29
C SER A 5 9.75 10.25 -0.34
N CYS A 6 10.16 9.10 -0.90
CA CYS A 6 9.34 7.90 -0.95
C CYS A 6 9.04 7.34 0.45
N ALA A 7 10.07 7.29 1.31
CA ALA A 7 9.90 6.83 2.68
C ALA A 7 8.92 7.74 3.45
N ASP A 8 9.06 9.05 3.33
CA ASP A 8 8.19 10.02 4.00
C ASP A 8 6.71 9.89 3.53
N ASP A 9 6.48 9.71 2.23
CA ASP A 9 5.12 9.52 1.68
C ASP A 9 4.50 8.17 2.11
N MET A 10 5.28 7.09 2.13
CA MET A 10 4.82 5.76 2.57
C MET A 10 4.56 5.71 4.07
N ILE A 11 5.41 6.32 4.89
CA ILE A 11 5.17 6.48 6.33
C ILE A 11 3.88 7.25 6.56
N ARG A 12 3.67 8.36 5.84
CA ARG A 12 2.42 9.13 5.92
C ARG A 12 1.22 8.26 5.58
N ALA A 13 1.29 7.45 4.52
CA ALA A 13 0.19 6.56 4.16
C ALA A 13 -0.13 5.58 5.31
N VAL A 14 0.89 4.91 5.87
CA VAL A 14 0.73 3.98 6.99
C VAL A 14 0.16 4.66 8.24
N GLU A 15 0.67 5.83 8.61
CA GLU A 15 0.18 6.61 9.75
C GLU A 15 -1.29 7.01 9.56
N ASN A 16 -1.68 7.44 8.36
CA ASN A 16 -3.05 7.82 8.06
C ASN A 16 -4.00 6.61 8.06
N MET A 17 -3.53 5.45 7.59
CA MET A 17 -4.29 4.19 7.68
C MET A 17 -4.49 3.77 9.14
N ALA A 18 -3.43 3.79 9.96
CA ALA A 18 -3.50 3.45 11.38
C ALA A 18 -4.37 4.43 12.18
N ALA A 19 -4.27 5.73 11.86
CA ALA A 19 -5.09 6.77 12.44
C ALA A 19 -6.59 6.55 12.18
N THR A 20 -6.96 5.96 11.03
CA THR A 20 -8.37 5.64 10.73
C THR A 20 -8.96 4.69 11.78
N GLY A 21 -8.21 3.65 12.16
CA GLY A 21 -8.64 2.70 13.21
C GLY A 21 -8.69 3.31 14.60
N PHE A 22 -7.74 4.21 14.91
CA PHE A 22 -7.72 4.95 16.17
C PHE A 22 -8.92 5.91 16.28
N TYR A 23 -9.17 6.72 15.25
CA TYR A 23 -10.28 7.68 15.25
C TYR A 23 -11.65 7.00 15.22
N ALA A 24 -11.80 5.89 14.51
CA ALA A 24 -13.02 5.07 14.57
C ALA A 24 -13.33 4.58 16.00
N SER A 25 -12.29 4.35 16.79
CA SER A 25 -12.40 3.91 18.18
C SER A 25 -12.61 5.08 19.13
N ALA A 26 -11.85 6.17 18.97
CA ALA A 26 -11.97 7.39 19.77
C ALA A 26 -13.34 8.04 19.65
N CYS A 27 -13.86 8.20 18.42
CA CYS A 27 -15.21 8.76 18.17
C CYS A 27 -16.32 7.93 18.84
N LYS A 28 -16.10 6.62 19.07
CA LYS A 28 -17.05 5.76 19.81
C LYS A 28 -16.88 5.82 21.33
N LEU A 29 -15.70 6.15 21.82
CA LEU A 29 -15.37 6.19 23.25
C LEU A 29 -15.71 7.53 23.92
N ASP A 30 -15.81 8.62 23.15
CA ASP A 30 -16.07 9.97 23.67
C ASP A 30 -17.51 10.21 24.19
N HIS A 31 -18.31 9.16 24.41
CA HIS A 31 -19.71 9.27 24.88
C HIS A 31 -20.55 10.28 24.08
N LEU A 32 -20.22 10.47 22.80
CA LEU A 32 -20.93 11.38 21.90
C LEU A 32 -22.33 10.81 21.58
N GLU A 33 -23.29 11.71 21.36
CA GLU A 33 -24.59 11.34 20.81
C GLU A 33 -24.42 10.66 19.42
N PRO A 34 -25.30 9.72 19.03
CA PRO A 34 -25.09 8.88 17.83
C PRO A 34 -24.88 9.66 16.52
N ASP A 35 -25.51 10.82 16.39
CA ASP A 35 -25.39 11.76 15.27
C ASP A 35 -24.02 12.48 15.24
N LYS A 36 -23.45 12.75 16.42
CA LYS A 36 -22.12 13.35 16.58
C LYS A 36 -20.99 12.35 16.35
N VAL A 37 -21.22 11.07 16.66
CA VAL A 37 -20.29 9.97 16.31
C VAL A 37 -20.14 9.86 14.80
N ALA A 38 -21.24 9.94 14.04
CA ALA A 38 -21.22 9.92 12.59
C ALA A 38 -20.43 11.12 12.03
N GLY A 39 -20.71 12.33 12.50
CA GLY A 39 -19.97 13.53 12.08
C GLY A 39 -18.46 13.49 12.41
N CYS A 40 -18.08 12.94 13.57
CA CYS A 40 -16.68 12.73 13.96
C CYS A 40 -15.96 11.75 13.02
N PHE A 41 -16.62 10.62 12.74
CA PHE A 41 -16.09 9.60 11.84
C PHE A 41 -15.99 10.12 10.39
N ASP A 42 -17.01 10.82 9.89
CA ASP A 42 -17.04 11.36 8.53
C ASP A 42 -15.96 12.42 8.31
N ALA A 43 -15.76 13.31 9.29
CA ALA A 43 -14.72 14.33 9.23
C ALA A 43 -13.30 13.73 9.19
N HIS A 44 -13.06 12.64 9.93
CA HIS A 44 -11.76 11.96 9.95
C HIS A 44 -11.57 11.00 8.79
N THR A 45 -12.60 10.32 8.31
CA THR A 45 -12.47 9.43 7.15
C THR A 45 -12.27 10.21 5.86
N ALA A 46 -12.90 11.39 5.72
CA ALA A 46 -12.69 12.25 4.56
C ALA A 46 -11.22 12.69 4.40
N SER A 47 -10.48 12.95 5.49
CA SER A 47 -9.06 13.32 5.43
C SER A 47 -8.11 12.13 5.21
N LEU A 48 -8.57 10.91 5.50
CA LEU A 48 -7.79 9.66 5.42
C LEU A 48 -8.15 8.80 4.20
N GLN A 49 -9.18 9.18 3.45
CA GLN A 49 -9.73 8.40 2.33
C GLN A 49 -8.71 8.12 1.23
N TRP A 50 -7.77 9.04 0.98
CA TRP A 50 -6.70 8.84 0.01
C TRP A 50 -5.77 7.70 0.42
N ALA A 51 -5.44 7.59 1.71
CA ALA A 51 -4.56 6.54 2.23
C ALA A 51 -5.28 5.19 2.20
N ALA A 52 -6.56 5.16 2.59
CA ALA A 52 -7.38 3.97 2.46
C ALA A 52 -7.48 3.49 1.00
N SER A 53 -7.72 4.41 0.06
CA SER A 53 -7.79 4.11 -1.38
C SER A 53 -6.45 3.62 -1.93
N LEU A 54 -5.33 4.17 -1.43
CA LEU A 54 -3.99 3.74 -1.80
C LEU A 54 -3.76 2.27 -1.46
N PHE A 55 -4.04 1.85 -0.22
CA PHE A 55 -3.86 0.46 0.21
C PHE A 55 -4.95 -0.47 -0.34
N ASP A 56 -6.15 0.03 -0.58
CA ASP A 56 -7.22 -0.78 -1.17
C ASP A 56 -6.87 -1.19 -2.62
N ALA A 57 -6.16 -0.34 -3.35
CA ALA A 57 -5.68 -0.65 -4.70
C ALA A 57 -4.55 -1.72 -4.75
N TRP A 58 -4.04 -2.17 -3.60
CA TRP A 58 -2.96 -3.17 -3.56
C TRP A 58 -3.46 -4.58 -3.83
N GLY A 59 -2.51 -5.44 -4.22
CA GLY A 59 -2.70 -6.88 -4.27
C GLY A 59 -3.17 -7.43 -2.94
N LYS A 60 -4.37 -8.01 -2.91
CA LYS A 60 -4.87 -8.73 -1.75
C LYS A 60 -4.68 -10.23 -1.97
N PRO A 61 -4.12 -10.98 -1.00
CA PRO A 61 -4.06 -12.43 -1.10
C PRO A 61 -5.49 -13.01 -1.21
N PRO A 62 -5.81 -13.79 -2.26
CA PRO A 62 -7.09 -14.46 -2.39
C PRO A 62 -7.16 -15.62 -1.39
N ALA A 63 -8.37 -16.13 -1.16
CA ALA A 63 -8.54 -17.36 -0.41
C ALA A 63 -7.72 -18.51 -1.04
N GLY A 64 -7.13 -19.36 -0.20
CA GLY A 64 -6.37 -20.54 -0.67
C GLY A 64 -4.87 -20.32 -0.85
N ILE A 65 -4.25 -19.36 -0.15
CA ILE A 65 -2.78 -19.18 -0.13
C ILE A 65 -2.00 -20.42 0.31
N ALA A 66 -2.65 -21.37 1.00
CA ALA A 66 -2.08 -22.66 1.38
C ALA A 66 -2.01 -23.66 0.21
N SER A 67 -2.48 -23.29 -0.99
CA SER A 67 -2.45 -24.11 -2.19
C SER A 67 -1.08 -24.09 -2.87
N SER A 68 -0.84 -25.01 -3.81
CA SER A 68 0.49 -25.25 -4.39
C SER A 68 0.83 -24.40 -5.63
N GLY A 69 0.07 -23.34 -5.94
CA GLY A 69 0.03 -22.71 -7.26
C GLY A 69 0.86 -21.43 -7.42
N PRO A 70 0.98 -20.94 -8.67
CA PRO A 70 1.42 -19.57 -8.92
C PRO A 70 0.40 -18.59 -8.36
N PHE A 71 0.86 -17.55 -7.68
CA PHE A 71 0.01 -16.56 -7.03
C PHE A 71 0.00 -15.24 -7.80
N PHE A 72 -1.19 -14.65 -7.98
CA PHE A 72 -1.36 -13.39 -8.70
C PHE A 72 -2.23 -12.45 -7.86
N PHE A 73 -1.60 -11.53 -7.14
CA PHE A 73 -2.26 -10.54 -6.30
C PHE A 73 -2.11 -9.18 -7.00
N MET A 74 -2.87 -8.97 -8.08
CA MET A 74 -2.66 -7.81 -8.96
C MET A 74 -3.18 -6.49 -8.38
N GLY A 75 -4.13 -6.52 -7.44
CA GLY A 75 -4.76 -5.27 -6.98
C GLY A 75 -5.58 -4.61 -8.09
N ASP A 76 -5.79 -3.29 -7.97
CA ASP A 76 -6.59 -2.51 -8.93
C ASP A 76 -5.74 -1.38 -9.54
N TYR A 77 -5.40 -1.55 -10.81
CA TYR A 77 -4.56 -0.63 -11.58
C TYR A 77 -5.22 0.74 -11.75
N ASP A 78 -6.48 0.76 -12.17
CA ASP A 78 -7.21 1.99 -12.47
C ASP A 78 -7.50 2.78 -11.19
N GLN A 79 -7.90 2.06 -10.12
CA GLN A 79 -8.06 2.66 -8.80
C GLN A 79 -6.74 3.26 -8.32
N CYS A 80 -5.62 2.54 -8.50
CA CYS A 80 -4.32 3.04 -8.08
C CYS A 80 -4.02 4.40 -8.73
N LEU A 81 -4.13 4.50 -10.05
CA LEU A 81 -3.82 5.72 -10.79
C LEU A 81 -4.81 6.87 -10.51
N ALA A 82 -6.02 6.56 -10.05
CA ALA A 82 -7.00 7.54 -9.67
C ALA A 82 -6.75 8.16 -8.27
N VAL A 83 -5.89 7.55 -7.44
CA VAL A 83 -5.57 8.06 -6.10
C VAL A 83 -4.83 9.40 -6.21
N LYS A 84 -5.30 10.38 -5.43
CA LYS A 84 -4.68 11.70 -5.32
C LYS A 84 -4.14 11.87 -3.91
N ILE A 85 -2.82 11.85 -3.77
CA ILE A 85 -2.16 11.97 -2.48
C ILE A 85 -2.03 13.46 -2.14
N PRO A 86 -2.54 13.96 -1.00
CA PRO A 86 -2.33 15.36 -0.62
C PRO A 86 -0.83 15.68 -0.51
N SER A 87 -0.36 16.74 -1.16
CA SER A 87 1.05 17.13 -1.13
C SER A 87 1.42 17.75 0.22
N LEU A 88 2.62 17.42 0.73
CA LEU A 88 3.15 18.01 1.97
C LEU A 88 3.71 19.42 1.77
N TYR A 89 4.09 19.73 0.53
CA TYR A 89 4.76 20.97 0.21
C TYR A 89 3.85 21.80 -0.70
N PRO A 90 3.63 23.09 -0.37
CA PRO A 90 2.89 23.95 -1.26
C PRO A 90 3.66 24.11 -2.56
N ASN A 91 2.94 24.19 -3.67
CA ASN A 91 3.55 24.45 -4.95
C ASN A 91 4.31 25.79 -4.90
N ASN A 92 5.59 25.79 -5.28
CA ASN A 92 6.45 26.96 -5.21
C ASN A 92 5.92 28.17 -6.01
N ALA A 93 5.08 27.94 -7.03
CA ALA A 93 4.51 28.98 -7.88
C ALA A 93 3.16 29.52 -7.35
N THR A 94 2.27 28.65 -6.86
CA THR A 94 0.91 29.07 -6.44
C THR A 94 0.75 29.21 -4.93
N LYS A 95 1.70 28.69 -4.14
CA LYS A 95 1.62 28.53 -2.67
C LYS A 95 0.42 27.69 -2.20
N GLU A 96 -0.25 26.99 -3.11
CA GLU A 96 -1.38 26.11 -2.80
C GLU A 96 -0.92 24.67 -2.60
N TYR A 97 -1.64 23.95 -1.73
CA TYR A 97 -1.45 22.51 -1.55
C TYR A 97 -2.09 21.77 -2.72
N GLY A 98 -1.28 21.02 -3.46
CA GLY A 98 -1.73 20.20 -4.58
C GLY A 98 -1.93 18.74 -4.20
N PHE A 99 -2.06 17.90 -5.24
CA PHE A 99 -2.04 16.46 -5.11
C PHE A 99 -0.85 15.89 -5.85
N GLU A 100 -0.15 14.96 -5.22
CA GLU A 100 0.87 14.13 -5.83
C GLU A 100 0.23 12.92 -6.50
N PRO A 101 0.64 12.58 -7.74
CA PRO A 101 0.14 11.42 -8.45
C PRO A 101 0.72 10.12 -7.89
N THR A 102 0.03 9.03 -8.18
CA THR A 102 0.44 7.66 -7.90
C THR A 102 0.94 6.94 -9.16
N GLN A 103 1.54 5.78 -8.94
CA GLN A 103 1.93 4.82 -9.97
C GLN A 103 1.63 3.42 -9.49
N TYR A 104 1.37 2.54 -10.45
CA TYR A 104 1.18 1.12 -10.19
C TYR A 104 2.50 0.38 -10.47
N CYS A 105 2.95 -0.42 -9.50
CA CYS A 105 4.13 -1.25 -9.64
C CYS A 105 3.78 -2.72 -9.52
N ARG A 106 4.26 -3.52 -10.49
CA ARG A 106 4.18 -4.98 -10.48
C ARG A 106 5.49 -5.57 -9.98
N ALA A 107 5.43 -6.31 -8.89
CA ALA A 107 6.52 -7.13 -8.37
C ALA A 107 6.35 -8.58 -8.82
N ASP A 108 7.28 -9.06 -9.63
CA ASP A 108 7.41 -10.46 -9.99
C ASP A 108 8.41 -11.12 -9.01
N ILE A 109 7.88 -11.87 -8.05
CA ILE A 109 8.58 -12.47 -6.92
C ILE A 109 8.75 -13.97 -7.18
N ARG A 110 9.98 -14.48 -7.02
CA ARG A 110 10.29 -15.90 -7.03
C ARG A 110 10.60 -16.37 -5.63
N ALA A 111 9.57 -16.64 -4.85
CA ALA A 111 9.70 -17.09 -3.47
C ALA A 111 10.16 -18.55 -3.40
N GLN A 112 10.97 -18.91 -2.41
CA GLN A 112 11.33 -20.30 -2.17
C GLN A 112 10.34 -20.95 -1.19
N ASP A 113 9.92 -22.18 -1.44
CA ASP A 113 9.16 -22.99 -0.49
C ASP A 113 10.17 -23.81 0.33
N PRO A 114 10.49 -23.43 1.58
CA PRO A 114 11.51 -24.12 2.38
C PRO A 114 11.11 -25.55 2.74
N MET A 115 9.83 -25.92 2.64
CA MET A 115 9.36 -27.28 2.94
C MET A 115 9.42 -28.22 1.74
N LYS A 116 9.29 -27.70 0.51
CA LYS A 116 9.23 -28.50 -0.73
C LYS A 116 10.38 -28.25 -1.70
N ASP A 117 11.39 -27.47 -1.31
CA ASP A 117 12.56 -27.10 -2.12
C ASP A 117 12.19 -26.70 -3.56
N ARG A 118 11.18 -25.83 -3.68
CA ARG A 118 10.65 -25.36 -4.97
C ARG A 118 10.50 -23.86 -5.00
N THR A 119 10.60 -23.29 -6.18
CA THR A 119 10.33 -21.86 -6.40
C THR A 119 8.86 -21.65 -6.73
N ILE A 120 8.18 -20.80 -5.96
CA ILE A 120 6.80 -20.39 -6.19
C ILE A 120 6.81 -19.00 -6.84
N PRO A 121 6.31 -18.86 -8.08
CA PRO A 121 6.14 -17.55 -8.69
C PRO A 121 4.93 -16.84 -8.06
N LEU A 122 5.15 -15.60 -7.63
CA LEU A 122 4.16 -14.68 -7.08
C LEU A 122 4.26 -13.36 -7.85
N THR A 123 3.15 -12.90 -8.42
CA THR A 123 3.04 -11.55 -8.97
C THR A 123 2.20 -10.71 -8.01
N TYR A 124 2.73 -9.56 -7.59
CA TYR A 124 2.09 -8.67 -6.63
C TYR A 124 1.99 -7.25 -7.19
N GLY A 125 0.80 -6.66 -7.15
CA GLY A 125 0.53 -5.29 -7.55
C GLY A 125 0.56 -4.35 -6.35
N ILE A 126 1.25 -3.23 -6.48
CA ILE A 126 1.48 -2.25 -5.42
C ILE A 126 1.10 -0.89 -5.96
N CYS A 127 0.26 -0.17 -5.23
CA CYS A 127 0.00 1.23 -5.52
C CYS A 127 0.87 2.14 -4.67
N MET A 128 1.55 3.09 -5.28
CA MET A 128 2.46 3.93 -4.53
C MET A 128 2.59 5.35 -5.09
N PRO A 129 3.14 6.29 -4.31
CA PRO A 129 3.47 7.63 -4.80
C PRO A 129 4.42 7.57 -6.00
N GLN A 130 4.30 8.51 -6.95
CA GLN A 130 5.26 8.63 -8.06
C GLN A 130 6.68 9.00 -7.61
N THR A 131 6.84 9.54 -6.40
CA THR A 131 8.14 9.84 -5.79
C THR A 131 8.97 8.57 -5.54
N CYS A 132 8.33 7.41 -5.45
CA CYS A 132 9.00 6.13 -5.23
C CYS A 132 9.60 5.52 -6.50
N HIS A 133 10.79 4.93 -6.38
CA HIS A 133 11.48 4.29 -7.50
C HIS A 133 11.64 2.80 -7.24
N ALA A 134 11.87 2.02 -8.29
CA ALA A 134 11.97 0.55 -8.18
C ALA A 134 12.99 0.06 -7.14
N GLN A 135 14.04 0.84 -6.90
CA GLN A 135 15.10 0.56 -5.93
C GLN A 135 14.64 0.78 -4.47
N ASP A 136 13.64 1.63 -4.26
CA ASP A 136 13.08 1.95 -2.94
C ASP A 136 12.14 0.85 -2.44
N LEU A 137 11.50 0.12 -3.37
CA LEU A 137 10.53 -0.92 -3.04
C LEU A 137 11.14 -2.23 -2.57
N ASN A 138 12.37 -2.57 -2.93
CA ASN A 138 12.95 -3.84 -2.53
C ASN A 138 12.99 -3.99 -1.00
N ALA A 139 13.39 -2.93 -0.28
CA ALA A 139 13.42 -2.94 1.18
C ALA A 139 12.02 -2.97 1.82
N PHE A 140 11.05 -2.33 1.17
CA PHE A 140 9.66 -2.33 1.63
C PHE A 140 8.97 -3.68 1.37
N LEU A 141 9.25 -4.30 0.23
CA LEU A 141 8.75 -5.62 -0.15
C LEU A 141 9.34 -6.73 0.69
N ASP A 142 10.62 -6.64 1.05
CA ASP A 142 11.22 -7.56 2.02
C ASP A 142 10.45 -7.51 3.35
N PHE A 143 10.16 -6.30 3.87
CA PHE A 143 9.34 -6.13 5.07
C PHE A 143 7.90 -6.65 4.90
N TRP A 144 7.23 -6.34 3.78
CA TRP A 144 5.84 -6.76 3.56
C TRP A 144 5.69 -8.26 3.32
N VAL A 145 6.60 -8.88 2.58
CA VAL A 145 6.64 -10.34 2.41
C VAL A 145 6.86 -11.00 3.77
N ASP A 146 7.78 -10.47 4.57
CA ASP A 146 8.04 -11.01 5.89
C ASP A 146 6.87 -10.82 6.87
N GLU A 147 6.17 -9.67 6.86
CA GLU A 147 5.11 -9.37 7.83
C GLU A 147 3.73 -9.92 7.40
N ALA A 148 3.40 -9.87 6.10
CA ALA A 148 2.08 -10.23 5.59
C ALA A 148 1.97 -11.69 5.11
N LEU A 149 3.08 -12.33 4.74
CA LEU A 149 3.08 -13.73 4.29
C LEU A 149 3.66 -14.72 5.33
N ASN A 150 4.46 -14.27 6.32
CA ASN A 150 4.90 -15.15 7.43
C ASN A 150 3.96 -15.35 8.64
N PRO A 151 2.78 -14.73 8.80
CA PRO A 151 1.86 -15.15 9.87
C PRO A 151 1.42 -16.61 9.68
N VAL A 152 1.58 -17.14 8.47
CA VAL A 152 1.35 -18.53 8.11
C VAL A 152 2.71 -19.23 7.90
N GLY A 153 3.53 -19.31 8.96
CA GLY A 153 4.58 -20.33 9.10
C GLY A 153 5.68 -20.40 8.05
N ASN A 154 6.43 -19.31 7.79
CA ASN A 154 7.60 -19.31 6.90
C ASN A 154 7.32 -19.96 5.53
N LEU A 155 6.15 -19.70 4.93
CA LEU A 155 5.75 -20.30 3.66
C LEU A 155 6.65 -19.90 2.48
N PHE A 156 7.35 -18.76 2.59
CA PHE A 156 8.12 -18.17 1.51
C PHE A 156 9.50 -17.70 2.01
N GLY A 157 10.56 -18.38 1.59
CA GLY A 157 11.95 -17.99 1.80
C GLY A 157 12.41 -16.92 0.80
N LYS A 158 13.53 -16.26 1.12
CA LYS A 158 14.14 -15.18 0.33
C LYS A 158 14.20 -15.53 -1.16
N GLY A 159 13.52 -14.70 -1.94
CA GLY A 159 13.38 -14.84 -3.38
C GLY A 159 14.13 -13.78 -4.17
N THR A 160 13.98 -13.85 -5.49
CA THR A 160 14.32 -12.69 -6.36
C THR A 160 13.06 -11.89 -6.60
N VAL A 161 13.18 -10.56 -6.50
CA VAL A 161 12.10 -9.61 -6.78
C VAL A 161 12.50 -8.81 -8.01
N ASN A 162 11.65 -8.81 -9.03
CA ASN A 162 11.78 -7.93 -10.18
C ASN A 162 10.60 -6.97 -10.19
N LEU A 163 10.85 -5.67 -10.22
CA LEU A 163 9.82 -4.65 -10.16
C LEU A 163 9.70 -3.89 -11.48
N THR A 164 8.48 -3.76 -11.98
CA THR A 164 8.14 -2.93 -13.14
C THR A 164 7.05 -1.95 -12.73
N CYS A 165 7.30 -0.65 -12.87
CA CYS A 165 6.31 0.40 -12.56
C CYS A 165 5.75 1.00 -13.83
N PHE A 166 4.46 1.34 -13.79
CA PHE A 166 3.68 1.85 -14.91
C PHE A 166 3.02 3.16 -14.50
N LYS A 167 3.16 4.18 -15.34
CA LYS A 167 2.53 5.49 -15.15
C LYS A 167 1.26 5.59 -15.99
N ALA A 168 0.38 6.53 -15.61
CA ALA A 168 -0.89 6.78 -16.32
C ALA A 168 -0.71 7.15 -17.80
N ASP A 169 0.47 7.66 -18.20
CA ASP A 169 0.75 8.15 -19.55
C ASP A 169 1.46 7.13 -20.46
N GLU A 170 1.66 5.89 -20.02
CA GLU A 170 2.49 4.87 -20.71
C GLU A 170 1.70 3.79 -21.49
N ILE A 171 0.42 4.05 -21.85
CA ILE A 171 -0.42 3.15 -22.67
C ILE A 171 -1.01 3.89 -23.88
#